data_AF-A0A940E7V0-F1
#
_entry.id   AF-A0A940E7V0-F1
#
_cell.length_a   1.000
_cell.length_b   1.000
_cell.length_c   1.000
_cell.angle_alpha   90.00
_cell.angle_beta   90.00
_cell.angle_gamma   90.00
#
_symmetry.space_group_name_H-M   'P 1'
#
loop_
_entity.id
_entity.type
_entity.pdbx_description
1 polymer ?
#
loop_
_entity_poly.entity_id
_entity_poly.type
_entity_poly.pdbx_seq_one_letter_code
_entity_poly.pdbx_strand_id
1 'polypeptide(L)'
;MLIGKYASLGNTYIVAGDVNKDNVIDVMDALTIQENWGTNNRAADINFDGIVNEKDIRFVQTNYLKQNSTLEFLQPGASPEAKKKYKGHTLESILRELGVE
;
A
#
# COMPACT_ATOMS: atom_id res chain seq x y z
N MET A 1 2.47 -11.84 35.52
CA MET A 1 1.39 -12.62 34.86
C MET A 1 1.05 -11.88 33.58
N LEU A 2 1.54 -12.35 32.43
CA LEU A 2 1.26 -11.73 31.14
C LEU A 2 -0.08 -12.32 30.66
N ILE A 3 -1.18 -11.63 30.96
CA ILE A 3 -2.51 -12.02 30.49
C ILE A 3 -2.55 -11.67 29.00
N GLY A 4 -2.33 -12.69 28.16
CA GLY A 4 -2.51 -12.60 26.71
C GLY A 4 -3.94 -12.16 26.41
N LYS A 5 -4.09 -10.92 25.98
CA LYS A 5 -5.37 -10.36 25.57
C LYS A 5 -5.72 -11.02 24.23
N TYR A 6 -6.60 -12.02 24.24
CA TYR A 6 -7.18 -12.58 23.02
C TYR A 6 -8.08 -11.52 22.40
N ALA A 7 -7.51 -10.70 21.52
CA ALA A 7 -8.28 -9.86 20.62
C ALA A 7 -8.91 -10.78 19.58
N SER A 8 -10.23 -10.98 19.66
CA SER A 8 -11.00 -11.44 18.51
C SER A 8 -10.85 -10.39 17.42
N LEU A 9 -9.92 -10.62 16.49
CA LEU A 9 -9.66 -9.80 15.31
C LEU A 9 -10.88 -9.90 14.37
N GLY A 10 -11.98 -9.25 14.76
CA GLY A 10 -13.17 -9.15 13.92
C GLY A 10 -12.78 -8.51 12.59
N ASN A 11 -12.89 -9.29 11.49
CA ASN A 11 -12.67 -8.85 10.12
C ASN A 11 -11.43 -7.97 9.90
N THR A 12 -10.28 -8.45 10.34
CA THR A 12 -9.00 -7.84 10.01
C THR A 12 -8.60 -8.22 8.59
N TYR A 13 -8.92 -7.37 7.62
CA TYR A 13 -8.47 -7.53 6.24
C TYR A 13 -7.12 -6.84 6.07
N ILE A 14 -6.06 -7.64 5.89
CA ILE A 14 -4.82 -7.16 5.28
C ILE A 14 -5.11 -6.93 3.80
N VAL A 15 -4.98 -5.69 3.36
CA VAL A 15 -5.28 -5.27 2.00
C VAL A 15 -3.96 -5.06 1.27
N ALA A 16 -3.83 -5.61 0.07
CA ALA A 16 -2.64 -5.43 -0.76
C ALA A 16 -2.58 -4.01 -1.34
N GLY A 17 -1.36 -3.50 -1.55
CA GLY A 17 -1.12 -2.15 -2.05
C GLY A 17 -0.26 -1.28 -1.14
N ASP A 18 0.01 -1.70 0.10
CA ASP A 18 1.00 -1.07 0.99
C ASP A 18 2.39 -1.65 0.67
N VAL A 19 3.01 -1.07 -0.36
CA VAL A 19 4.28 -1.52 -0.96
C VAL A 19 5.46 -1.05 -0.13
N ASN A 20 5.39 0.18 0.40
CA ASN A 20 6.45 0.75 1.22
C ASN A 20 6.39 0.31 2.70
N LYS A 21 5.31 -0.38 3.11
CA LYS A 21 5.08 -0.98 4.44
C LYS A 21 4.95 0.04 5.56
N ASP A 22 4.34 1.19 5.28
CA ASP A 22 4.13 2.25 6.27
C ASP A 22 2.74 2.20 6.95
N ASN A 23 1.94 1.16 6.66
CA ASN A 23 0.59 0.91 7.17
C ASN A 23 -0.52 1.75 6.51
N VAL A 24 -0.23 2.48 5.44
CA VAL A 24 -1.26 3.20 4.68
C VAL A 24 -0.99 3.07 3.19
N ILE A 25 -2.05 2.85 2.42
CA ILE A 25 -1.96 2.74 0.96
C ILE A 25 -2.13 4.13 0.37
N ASP A 26 -1.06 4.74 -0.12
CA ASP A 26 -1.07 6.14 -0.57
C ASP A 26 -0.11 6.42 -1.75
N VAL A 27 0.13 7.70 -2.05
CA VAL A 27 0.99 8.11 -3.18
C VAL A 27 2.42 7.57 -3.08
N MET A 28 2.90 7.28 -1.87
CA MET A 28 4.22 6.72 -1.64
C MET A 28 4.34 5.29 -2.17
N ASP A 29 3.27 4.51 -2.15
CA ASP A 29 3.24 3.17 -2.74
C ASP A 29 3.27 3.21 -4.26
N ALA A 30 2.51 4.12 -4.85
CA ALA A 30 2.53 4.35 -6.28
C ALA A 30 3.93 4.77 -6.77
N LEU A 31 4.61 5.65 -6.02
CA LEU A 31 6.01 6.01 -6.30
C LEU A 31 6.95 4.81 -6.17
N THR A 32 6.76 3.97 -5.16
CA THR A 32 7.58 2.76 -4.98
C THR A 32 7.42 1.79 -6.16
N ILE A 33 6.20 1.63 -6.68
CA ILE A 33 5.96 0.86 -7.91
C ILE A 33 6.63 1.52 -9.12
N GLN A 34 6.46 2.83 -9.29
CA GLN A 34 7.06 3.58 -10.41
C GLN A 34 8.60 3.46 -10.42
N GLU A 35 9.25 3.58 -9.26
CA GLU A 35 10.70 3.45 -9.11
C GLU A 35 11.22 2.06 -9.50
N ASN A 36 10.37 1.03 -9.40
CA ASN A 36 10.73 -0.36 -9.68
C ASN A 36 10.10 -0.90 -10.98
N TRP A 37 9.48 -0.03 -11.80
CA TRP A 37 8.74 -0.43 -12.98
C TRP A 37 9.59 -1.23 -13.98
N GLY A 38 9.07 -2.36 -14.45
CA GLY A 38 9.75 -3.25 -15.39
C GLY A 38 10.89 -4.07 -14.78
N THR A 39 11.12 -3.99 -13.47
CA THR A 39 12.14 -4.81 -12.77
C THR A 39 11.53 -6.09 -12.22
N ASN A 40 12.38 -6.98 -11.70
CA ASN A 40 11.98 -8.15 -10.92
C ASN A 40 12.09 -7.92 -9.40
N ASN A 41 11.99 -6.66 -8.94
CA ASN A 41 12.10 -6.36 -7.52
C ASN A 41 10.94 -6.99 -6.75
N ARG A 42 11.26 -8.04 -5.98
CA ARG A 42 10.29 -8.84 -5.21
C ARG A 42 9.46 -8.02 -4.22
N ALA A 43 9.96 -6.90 -3.73
CA ALA A 43 9.23 -6.07 -2.78
C ALA A 43 8.10 -5.27 -3.45
N ALA A 44 8.22 -4.99 -4.76
CA ALA A 44 7.25 -4.23 -5.55
C ALA A 44 6.41 -5.12 -6.49
N ASP A 45 6.83 -6.37 -6.73
CA ASP A 45 6.07 -7.41 -7.43
C ASP A 45 5.02 -8.00 -6.49
N ILE A 46 3.87 -7.35 -6.38
CA ILE A 46 2.79 -7.68 -5.44
C ILE A 46 2.08 -8.97 -5.87
N ASN A 47 1.91 -9.15 -7.18
CA ASN A 47 1.19 -10.30 -7.73
C ASN A 47 2.08 -11.55 -7.90
N PHE A 48 3.39 -11.40 -7.67
CA PHE A 48 4.38 -12.46 -7.71
C PHE A 48 4.59 -13.11 -9.08
N ASP A 49 4.37 -12.36 -10.17
CA ASP A 49 4.55 -12.84 -11.55
C ASP A 49 5.96 -12.57 -12.13
N GLY A 50 6.84 -11.98 -11.33
CA GLY A 50 8.25 -11.80 -11.64
C GLY A 50 8.59 -10.50 -12.37
N ILE A 51 7.61 -9.62 -12.60
CA ILE A 51 7.82 -8.31 -13.20
C ILE A 51 6.89 -7.26 -12.60
N VAL A 52 7.46 -6.17 -12.09
CA VAL A 52 6.70 -5.03 -11.59
C VAL A 52 6.05 -4.29 -12.76
N ASN A 53 4.71 -4.32 -12.84
CA ASN A 53 3.96 -3.71 -13.93
C ASN A 53 2.56 -3.23 -13.51
N GLU A 54 1.70 -3.01 -14.50
CA GLU A 54 0.32 -2.55 -14.34
C GLU A 54 -0.50 -3.38 -13.36
N LYS A 55 -0.25 -4.69 -13.28
CA LYS A 55 -0.97 -5.56 -12.36
C LYS A 55 -0.64 -5.23 -10.90
N ASP A 56 0.57 -4.76 -10.62
CA ASP A 56 0.98 -4.39 -9.26
C ASP A 56 0.40 -3.05 -8.86
N ILE A 57 0.50 -2.02 -9.71
CA ILE A 57 -0.06 -0.70 -9.39
C ILE A 57 -1.59 -0.72 -9.23
N ARG A 58 -2.29 -1.67 -9.86
CA ARG A 58 -3.74 -1.88 -9.66
C ARG A 58 -4.11 -2.23 -8.22
N PHE A 59 -3.22 -2.84 -7.43
CA PHE A 59 -3.48 -3.05 -6.00
C PHE A 59 -3.47 -1.74 -5.23
N VAL A 60 -2.54 -0.83 -5.54
CA VAL A 60 -2.48 0.52 -4.96
C VAL A 60 -3.74 1.29 -5.35
N GLN A 61 -4.12 1.30 -6.62
CA GLN A 61 -5.33 1.98 -7.12
C GLN A 61 -6.61 1.50 -6.42
N THR A 62 -6.79 0.18 -6.35
CA THR A 62 -8.02 -0.45 -5.81
C THR A 62 -8.21 -0.15 -4.31
N ASN A 63 -7.10 0.07 -3.61
CA ASN A 63 -7.07 0.16 -2.16
C ASN A 63 -6.58 1.51 -1.65
N TYR A 64 -6.51 2.51 -2.53
CA TYR A 64 -5.97 3.82 -2.23
C TYR A 64 -6.68 4.47 -1.03
N LEU A 65 -5.87 5.08 -0.16
CA LEU A 65 -6.23 5.72 1.12
C LEU A 65 -6.70 4.78 2.23
N LYS A 66 -6.59 3.45 2.07
CA LYS A 66 -6.88 2.51 3.15
C LYS A 66 -5.71 2.45 4.13
N GLN A 67 -6.03 2.50 5.41
CA GLN A 67 -5.10 2.33 6.52
C GLN A 67 -5.18 0.90 7.08
N ASN A 68 -4.12 0.47 7.79
CA ASN A 68 -4.09 -0.82 8.46
C ASN A 68 -5.11 -0.87 9.62
N SER A 69 -6.25 -1.53 9.36
CA SER A 69 -7.32 -1.70 10.33
C SER A 69 -6.91 -2.48 11.59
N THR A 70 -5.93 -3.39 11.50
CA THR A 70 -5.40 -4.10 12.69
C THR A 70 -4.68 -3.14 13.60
N LEU A 71 -3.81 -2.31 13.03
CA LEU A 71 -3.00 -1.36 13.77
C LEU A 71 -3.91 -0.34 14.45
N GLU A 72 -4.89 0.19 13.72
CA GLU A 72 -5.87 1.11 14.27
C GLU A 72 -6.73 0.47 15.38
N PHE A 73 -7.08 -0.82 15.26
CA PHE A 73 -7.82 -1.53 16.30
C PHE A 73 -6.99 -1.77 17.57
N LEU A 74 -5.73 -2.19 17.43
CA LEU A 74 -4.85 -2.50 18.56
C LEU A 74 -4.30 -1.22 19.22
N GLN A 75 -4.07 -0.19 18.41
CA GLN A 75 -3.52 1.10 18.81
C GLN A 75 -4.14 2.23 17.96
N PRO A 76 -5.30 2.77 18.37
CA PRO A 76 -5.97 3.84 17.66
C PRO A 76 -5.06 5.06 17.44
N GLY A 77 -5.03 5.59 16.22
CA GLY A 77 -4.20 6.71 15.79
C GLY A 77 -2.74 6.36 15.50
N ALA A 78 -2.36 5.08 15.51
CA ALA A 78 -0.99 4.67 15.17
C ALA A 78 -0.73 4.55 13.67
N SER A 79 -1.78 4.38 12.85
CA SER A 79 -1.63 4.36 11.40
C SER A 79 -1.40 5.78 10.87
N PRO A 80 -0.40 6.02 10.00
CA PRO A 80 -0.18 7.33 9.41
C PRO A 80 -1.38 7.80 8.58
N GLU A 81 -1.60 9.12 8.52
CA GLU A 81 -2.57 9.71 7.60
C GLU A 81 -2.13 9.52 6.14
N ALA A 82 -3.07 9.09 5.29
CA ALA A 82 -2.80 8.85 3.88
C ALA A 82 -2.43 10.13 3.12
N LYS A 83 -1.31 10.09 2.40
CA LYS A 83 -0.84 11.19 1.56
C LYS A 83 -1.41 11.06 0.16
N LYS A 84 -2.19 12.05 -0.24
CA LYS A 84 -2.71 12.15 -1.63
C LYS A 84 -1.69 12.73 -2.61
N LYS A 85 -0.66 13.41 -2.10
CA LYS A 85 0.33 14.13 -2.90
C LYS A 85 1.69 14.11 -2.21
N TYR A 86 2.74 13.87 -2.98
CA TYR A 86 4.11 13.95 -2.50
C TYR A 86 5.01 14.57 -3.57
N LYS A 87 5.74 15.63 -3.20
CA LYS A 87 6.66 16.37 -4.09
C LYS A 87 6.07 16.77 -5.46
N GLY A 88 4.76 16.97 -5.55
CA GLY A 88 4.10 17.33 -6.81
C GLY A 88 3.32 16.18 -7.46
N HIS A 89 3.70 14.93 -7.19
CA HIS A 89 3.05 13.74 -7.73
C HIS A 89 1.77 13.39 -6.97
N THR A 90 0.76 12.91 -7.69
CA THR A 90 -0.43 12.25 -7.19
C THR A 90 -0.50 10.84 -7.78
N LEU A 91 -1.42 9.99 -7.32
CA LEU A 91 -1.66 8.70 -7.95
C LEU A 91 -1.94 8.88 -9.45
N GLU A 92 -2.84 9.80 -9.80
CA GLU A 92 -3.23 10.07 -11.19
C GLU A 92 -2.05 10.51 -12.06
N SER A 93 -1.16 11.37 -11.54
CA SER A 93 0.02 11.79 -12.31
C SER A 93 0.97 10.61 -12.57
N ILE A 94 1.14 9.72 -11.59
CA ILE A 94 2.01 8.54 -11.72
C ILE A 94 1.42 7.55 -12.73
N LEU A 95 0.11 7.31 -12.69
CA LEU A 95 -0.58 6.45 -13.67
C LEU A 95 -0.42 6.97 -15.09
N ARG A 96 -0.50 8.30 -15.27
CA ARG A 96 -0.26 8.96 -16.55
C ARG A 96 1.18 8.79 -17.02
N GLU A 97 2.14 9.00 -16.14
CA GLU A 97 3.58 8.86 -16.44
C GLU A 97 3.93 7.42 -16.84
N LEU A 98 3.26 6.43 -16.25
CA LEU A 98 3.41 5.01 -16.56
C LEU A 98 2.58 4.54 -17.78
N GLY A 99 1.63 5.35 -18.26
CA GLY A 99 0.77 5.01 -19.40
C GLY A 99 -0.33 3.98 -19.09
N VAL A 100 -0.84 3.97 -17.86
CA VAL A 100 -1.78 2.95 -17.34
C VAL A 100 -3.03 3.57 -16.68
N GLU A 101 -3.47 4.74 -17.17
CA GLU A 101 -4.73 5.39 -16.77
C GLU A 101 -5.98 4.56 -17.15
#